data_AF-I2Q8X2-F1
#
_entry.id   AF-I2Q8X2-F1
#
_cell.length_a   1.000
_cell.length_b   1.000
_cell.length_c   1.000
_cell.angle_alpha   90.00
_cell.angle_beta   90.00
_cell.angle_gamma   90.00
#
_symmetry.space_group_name_H-M   'P 1'
#
loop_
_entity.id
_entity.type
_entity.pdbx_description
1 polymer ?
#
loop_
_entity_poly.entity_id
_entity_poly.type
_entity_poly.pdbx_seq_one_letter_code
_entity_poly.pdbx_strand_id
1 'polypeptide(L)' 'MRRYYFPILHNGETQADDVGELFRSAELAVRYGARVARDIASDPDCDHDAGTVVIVVDASGAEIARHRVGGRRKRRG' A
#
# COMPACT_ATOMS: atom_id res chain seq x y z
N MET A 1 8.40 -14.65 13.13
CA MET A 1 7.41 -13.80 12.43
C MET A 1 7.72 -12.35 12.79
N ARG A 2 7.54 -11.41 11.86
CA ARG A 2 7.77 -9.98 12.07
C ARG A 2 6.49 -9.22 11.75
N ARG A 3 6.23 -8.16 12.50
CA ARG A 3 5.10 -7.25 12.25
C ARG A 3 5.51 -6.26 11.15
N TYR A 4 4.61 -6.06 10.20
CA TYR A 4 4.76 -5.08 9.13
C TYR A 4 3.52 -4.22 9.11
N TYR A 5 3.71 -2.95 8.82
CA TYR A 5 2.66 -1.94 8.81
C TYR A 5 2.42 -1.48 7.38
N PHE A 6 1.18 -1.07 7.11
CA PHE A 6 0.73 -0.69 5.77
C PHE A 6 0.12 0.72 5.74
N PRO A 7 0.88 1.79 6.09
CA PRO A 7 0.35 3.13 6.03
C PRO A 7 -0.08 3.49 4.61
N ILE A 8 -1.30 3.99 4.50
CA ILE A 8 -1.91 4.43 3.25
C ILE A 8 -1.83 5.95 3.23
N LEU A 9 -1.16 6.50 2.23
CA LEU A 9 -1.21 7.92 1.96
C LEU A 9 -2.29 8.17 0.93
N HIS A 10 -3.30 8.95 1.28
CA HIS A 10 -4.37 9.35 0.39
C HIS A 10 -4.46 10.88 0.41
N ASN A 11 -4.31 11.52 -0.76
CA ASN A 11 -4.33 12.99 -0.88
C ASN A 11 -3.35 13.73 0.05
N GLY A 12 -2.19 13.11 0.36
CA GLY A 12 -1.19 13.66 1.28
C GLY A 12 -1.47 13.43 2.77
N GLU A 13 -2.64 12.91 3.12
CA GLU A 13 -2.95 12.48 4.48
C GLU A 13 -2.49 11.03 4.69
N THR A 14 -1.80 10.80 5.81
CA THR A 14 -1.31 9.45 6.16
C THR A 14 -2.34 8.79 7.07
N GLN A 15 -3.01 7.76 6.57
CA GLN A 15 -3.76 6.82 7.38
C GLN A 15 -2.80 5.72 7.82
N ALA A 16 -2.34 5.83 9.07
CA ALA A 16 -1.46 4.83 9.66
C ALA A 16 -2.23 3.54 9.91
N ASP A 17 -1.64 2.41 9.54
CA ASP A 17 -2.11 1.12 10.00
C ASP A 17 -1.52 0.88 11.41
N ASP A 18 -2.30 1.14 12.45
CA ASP A 18 -1.83 1.02 13.85
C ASP A 18 -1.78 -0.44 14.35
N VAL A 19 -2.48 -1.35 13.66
CA VAL A 19 -2.59 -2.76 14.08
C VAL A 19 -1.38 -3.56 13.63
N GLY A 20 -0.94 -3.40 12.37
CA GLY A 20 0.19 -4.11 11.78
C GLY A 20 -0.04 -5.62 11.65
N GLU A 21 0.27 -6.16 10.48
CA GLU A 21 0.02 -7.57 10.18
C GLU A 21 1.31 -8.42 10.28
N LEU A 22 1.18 -9.64 10.81
CA LEU A 22 2.31 -10.53 11.09
C LEU A 22 2.65 -11.38 9.86
N PHE A 23 3.85 -11.17 9.31
CA PHE A 23 4.36 -11.97 8.20
C PHE A 23 5.59 -12.78 8.59
N ARG A 24 5.77 -13.92 7.91
CA ARG A 24 6.98 -14.74 8.05
C ARG A 24 8.22 -14.13 7.36
N SER A 25 8.02 -13.26 6.36
CA SER A 25 9.09 -12.65 5.56
C SER A 25 8.67 -11.29 4.99
N ALA A 26 9.66 -10.41 4.74
CA ALA A 26 9.44 -9.11 4.09
C ALA A 26 8.80 -9.25 2.70
N GLU A 27 9.22 -10.24 1.90
CA GLU A 27 8.62 -10.49 0.59
C GLU A 27 7.12 -10.76 0.62
N LEU A 28 6.61 -11.41 1.67
CA LEU A 28 5.17 -11.65 1.81
C LEU A 28 4.43 -10.38 2.20
N ALA A 29 5.02 -9.57 3.09
CA ALA A 29 4.48 -8.26 3.41
C ALA A 29 4.42 -7.38 2.16
N VAL A 30 5.48 -7.37 1.33
CA VAL A 30 5.51 -6.65 0.05
C VAL A 30 4.42 -7.14 -0.91
N ARG A 31 4.26 -8.46 -1.07
CA ARG A 31 3.19 -9.02 -1.92
C ARG A 31 1.80 -8.67 -1.40
N TYR A 32 1.63 -8.65 -0.08
CA TYR A 32 0.39 -8.23 0.54
C TYR A 32 0.10 -6.74 0.30
N GLY A 33 1.07 -5.86 0.53
CA GLY A 33 0.94 -4.43 0.26
C GLY A 33 0.61 -4.14 -1.22
N ALA A 34 1.20 -4.88 -2.16
CA ALA A 34 0.84 -4.79 -3.57
C ALA A 34 -0.61 -5.26 -3.85
N ARG A 35 -1.12 -6.23 -3.10
CA ARG A 35 -2.51 -6.68 -3.20
C ARG A 35 -3.46 -5.63 -2.64
N VAL A 36 -3.17 -5.07 -1.47
CA VAL A 36 -3.93 -3.97 -0.86
C VAL A 36 -4.01 -2.79 -1.83
N ALA A 37 -2.88 -2.38 -2.41
CA ALA A 37 -2.86 -1.30 -3.38
C ALA A 37 -3.75 -1.57 -4.62
N ARG A 38 -3.82 -2.83 -5.07
CA ARG A 38 -4.69 -3.25 -6.17
C ARG A 38 -6.15 -3.29 -5.78
N ASP A 39 -6.45 -3.67 -4.54
CA ASP A 39 -7.80 -3.74 -4.00
C ASP A 39 -8.40 -2.34 -3.92
N ILE A 40 -7.66 -1.40 -3.32
CA ILE A 40 -7.99 0.03 -3.27
C ILE A 40 -8.15 0.59 -4.70
N ALA A 41 -7.25 0.25 -5.63
CA ALA A 41 -7.36 0.71 -7.01
C ALA A 41 -8.56 0.10 -7.76
N SER A 42 -9.14 -0.98 -7.26
CA SER A 42 -10.34 -1.60 -7.81
C SER A 42 -11.62 -1.05 -7.20
N ASP A 43 -11.51 -0.27 -6.11
CA ASP A 43 -12.64 0.38 -5.46
C ASP A 43 -13.14 1.54 -6.33
N PRO A 44 -14.45 1.57 -6.69
CA PRO A 44 -15.03 2.64 -7.50
C PRO A 44 -15.14 3.98 -6.76
N ASP A 45 -15.06 3.99 -5.43
CA ASP A 45 -15.06 5.21 -4.60
C ASP A 45 -13.63 5.75 -4.40
N CYS A 46 -12.60 4.98 -4.75
CA CYS A 46 -11.23 5.44 -4.64
C CYS A 46 -10.90 6.45 -5.74
N ASP A 47 -10.61 7.69 -5.31
CA ASP A 47 -10.06 8.73 -6.17
C ASP A 47 -8.64 8.34 -6.65
N HIS A 48 -8.53 7.81 -7.88
CA HIS A 48 -7.26 7.42 -8.48
C HIS A 48 -6.34 8.62 -8.76
N ASP A 49 -6.90 9.82 -8.88
CA ASP A 49 -6.17 11.08 -9.08
C ASP A 49 -5.61 11.65 -7.75
N ALA A 50 -6.07 11.17 -6.58
CA ALA A 50 -5.55 11.59 -5.27
C ALA A 50 -4.13 11.09 -4.97
N GLY A 51 -3.51 10.36 -5.90
CA GLY A 51 -2.13 9.90 -5.75
C GLY A 51 -1.95 8.91 -4.61
N THR A 52 -2.95 8.06 -4.37
CA THR A 52 -2.98 7.13 -3.25
C THR A 52 -1.79 6.16 -3.29
N VAL A 53 -1.14 5.90 -2.15
CA VAL A 53 0.03 5.03 -2.05
C VAL A 53 -0.06 4.16 -0.81
N VAL A 54 0.18 2.86 -0.97
CA VAL A 54 0.38 1.92 0.14
C VAL A 54 1.88 1.77 0.36
N ILE A 55 2.36 2.14 1.54
CA ILE A 55 3.75 1.92 1.96
C ILE A 55 3.80 0.67 2.82
N VAL A 56 4.86 -0.13 2.66
CA VAL A 56 5.14 -1.27 3.54
C VAL A 56 6.32 -0.90 4.41
N VAL A 57 6.10 -0.87 5.71
CA VAL A 57 7.09 -0.54 6.73
C VAL A 57 7.33 -1.76 7.62
N ASP A 58 8.58 -2.01 7.98
CA ASP A 58 8.90 -3.07 8.95
C ASP A 58 8.67 -2.61 10.41
N ALA A 59 8.88 -3.52 11.37
CA ALA A 59 8.67 -3.26 12.79
C ALA A 59 9.54 -2.13 13.39
N SER A 60 10.62 -1.73 12.73
CA SER A 60 11.47 -0.59 13.10
C SER A 60 11.00 0.73 12.47
N GLY A 61 9.96 0.70 11.64
CA GLY A 61 9.48 1.86 10.88
C GLY A 61 10.27 2.12 9.60
N ALA A 62 11.12 1.19 9.15
CA ALA A 62 11.84 1.34 7.89
C ALA A 62 10.96 0.96 6.69
N GLU A 63 10.85 1.87 5.71
CA GLU A 63 10.14 1.61 4.45
C GLU A 63 10.88 0.53 3.66
N ILE A 64 10.20 -0.58 3.39
CA ILE A 64 10.74 -1.70 2.61
C ILE A 64 10.12 -1.78 1.21
N ALA A 65 8.93 -1.21 1.01
CA ALA A 65 8.31 -1.10 -0.30
C ALA A 65 7.26 0.01 -0.35
N ARG A 66 6.95 0.45 -1.58
CA ARG A 66 5.95 1.47 -1.87
C ARG A 66 5.16 1.09 -3.12
N HIS A 67 3.84 1.05 -3.00
CA HIS A 67 2.92 0.66 -4.05
C HIS A 67 1.93 1.79 -4.34
N ARG A 68 2.06 2.43 -5.50
CA ARG A 68 1.08 3.44 -5.93
C ARG A 68 -0.23 2.77 -6.33
N VAL A 69 -1.32 3.26 -5.78
CA VAL A 69 -2.69 2.93 -6.14
C VAL A 69 -3.03 3.81 -7.34
N GLY A 70 -2.79 3.28 -8.54
CA GLY A 70 -2.96 4.03 -9.78
C GLY A 70 -1.94 3.61 -10.81
N GLY A 71 -2.43 2.97 -11.88
CA GLY A 71 -1.56 2.58 -12.99
C GLY A 71 -2.08 1.45 -13.88
N ARG A 72 -3.37 1.46 -14.30
CA ARG A 72 -3.63 0.94 -15.65
C ARG A 72 -3.11 2.00 -16.61
N ARG A 73 -2.09 1.62 -17.37
CA ARG A 73 -1.61 2.28 -18.60
C ARG A 73 -2.72 3.13 -19.21
N LYS A 74 -2.44 4.41 -19.52
CA LYS A 74 -3.07 5.09 -20.65
C LYS A 74 -3.04 4.11 -21.84
N ARG A 75 -4.10 3.34 -22.08
CA ARG A 75 -4.39 2.82 -23.40
C ARG A 75 -4.97 4.03 -24.13
N ARG A 76 -4.08 4.82 -24.73
CA ARG A 76 -4.46 5.75 -25.79
C ARG A 76 -5.14 4.90 -26.87
N GLY A 77 -6.46 5.03 -26.98
CA GLY A 77 -7.23 4.68 -28.16
C GLY A 77 -7.50 5.95 -28.93
#